data_AF-A0A147HRB0-F1
#
_entry.id   AF-A0A147HRB0-F1
#
_cell.length_a   1.000
_cell.length_b   1.000
_cell.length_c   1.000
_cell.angle_alpha   90.00
_cell.angle_beta   90.00
_cell.angle_gamma   90.00
#
_symmetry.space_group_name_H-M   'P 1'
#
loop_
_entity.id
_entity.type
_entity.pdbx_description
1 polymer ?
#
loop_
_entity_poly.entity_id
_entity_poly.type
_entity_poly.pdbx_seq_one_letter_code
_entity_poly.pdbx_strand_id
1 'polypeptide(L)'
;DMADMIRVLRGYDPKPGCRYGGEPARAVVPDLFVTRTKAGWGIELNTATLPRVLVNRRYYQELRHGPQDKGSKAWLADCLANANWLMKALDQRQRTIIRVATEIVKQQEAFFLHGVAHLRPLTLARVAEAIGMHESTVSRVTSNKYLSCARGLFELKFFFTRGIA
;
A
#
# COMPACT_ATOMS: atom_id res chain seq x y z
N ASP A 1 -55.20 23.13 -2.37
CA ASP A 1 -55.06 21.70 -2.69
C ASP A 1 -53.79 21.17 -2.03
N MET A 2 -53.86 20.08 -1.26
CA MET A 2 -52.71 19.53 -0.52
C MET A 2 -51.68 18.92 -1.48
N ALA A 3 -52.11 18.45 -2.66
CA ALA A 3 -51.23 17.90 -3.68
C ALA A 3 -50.28 18.97 -4.26
N ASP A 4 -50.78 20.19 -4.45
CA ASP A 4 -49.97 21.31 -4.94
C ASP A 4 -48.89 21.72 -3.95
N MET A 5 -49.19 21.72 -2.65
CA MET A 5 -48.23 22.06 -1.60
C MET A 5 -47.07 21.03 -1.52
N ILE A 6 -47.39 19.74 -1.69
CA ILE A 6 -46.37 18.67 -1.74
C ILE A 6 -45.48 18.79 -2.98
N ARG A 7 -46.06 19.18 -4.13
CA ARG A 7 -45.31 19.38 -5.37
C ARG A 7 -44.28 20.50 -5.24
N VAL A 8 -44.65 21.60 -4.60
CA VAL A 8 -43.73 22.72 -4.32
C VAL A 8 -42.60 22.28 -3.39
N LEU A 9 -42.92 21.55 -2.30
CA LEU A 9 -41.91 21.05 -1.37
C LEU A 9 -40.90 20.10 -2.02
N ARG A 10 -41.34 19.24 -2.94
CA ARG A 10 -40.46 18.36 -3.72
C ARG A 10 -39.63 19.09 -4.78
N GLY A 11 -40.01 20.31 -5.13
CA GLY A 11 -39.29 21.16 -6.08
C GLY A 11 -38.07 21.86 -5.47
N TYR A 12 -37.97 21.93 -4.15
CA TYR A 12 -36.79 22.48 -3.48
C TYR A 12 -35.64 21.47 -3.51
N ASP A 13 -34.43 21.99 -3.70
CA ASP A 13 -33.20 21.22 -3.51
C ASP A 13 -33.06 20.88 -2.02
N PRO A 14 -33.05 19.59 -1.62
CA PRO A 14 -32.90 19.21 -0.22
C PRO A 14 -31.48 19.44 0.31
N LYS A 15 -30.48 19.66 -0.58
CA LYS A 15 -29.07 19.84 -0.21
C LYS A 15 -28.39 20.91 -1.09
N PRO A 16 -28.86 22.17 -1.08
CA PRO A 16 -28.30 23.23 -1.92
C PRO A 16 -26.82 23.52 -1.60
N GLY A 17 -26.39 23.24 -0.36
CA GLY A 17 -25.01 23.36 0.09
C GLY A 17 -24.02 22.40 -0.58
N CYS A 18 -24.47 21.27 -1.17
CA CYS A 18 -23.61 20.38 -1.95
C CYS A 18 -23.06 21.05 -3.21
N ARG A 19 -23.66 22.16 -3.66
CA ARG A 19 -23.20 22.94 -4.81
C ARG A 19 -22.04 23.89 -4.46
N TYR A 20 -21.85 24.18 -3.19
CA TYR A 20 -20.89 25.18 -2.69
C TYR A 20 -19.86 24.59 -1.72
N GLY A 21 -19.92 23.28 -1.44
CA GLY A 21 -19.10 22.64 -0.43
C GLY A 21 -18.74 21.19 -0.76
N GLY A 22 -17.51 20.84 -0.37
CA GLY A 22 -16.91 19.52 -0.54
C GLY A 22 -15.59 19.65 -1.29
N GLU A 23 -14.46 19.53 -0.58
CA GLU A 23 -13.24 19.13 -1.30
C GLU A 23 -13.54 17.80 -1.98
N PRO A 24 -13.20 17.63 -3.27
CA PRO A 24 -13.31 16.33 -3.91
C PRO A 24 -12.53 15.33 -3.06
N ALA A 25 -13.20 14.26 -2.62
CA ALA A 25 -12.56 13.21 -1.86
C ALA A 25 -11.33 12.74 -2.64
N ARG A 26 -10.13 12.93 -2.06
CA ARG A 26 -8.89 12.54 -2.72
C ARG A 26 -8.94 11.04 -2.95
N ALA A 27 -8.92 10.64 -4.22
CA ALA A 27 -8.83 9.24 -4.60
C ALA A 27 -7.56 8.64 -4.00
N VAL A 28 -7.74 7.66 -3.11
CA VAL A 28 -6.63 6.93 -2.53
C VAL A 28 -6.10 5.96 -3.58
N VAL A 29 -4.82 6.12 -3.94
CA VAL A 29 -4.15 5.23 -4.89
C VAL A 29 -3.74 3.94 -4.13
N PRO A 30 -4.14 2.75 -4.59
CA PRO A 30 -3.73 1.50 -3.97
C PRO A 30 -2.22 1.28 -4.09
N ASP A 31 -1.61 0.73 -3.05
CA ASP A 31 -0.23 0.25 -3.06
C ASP A 31 -0.13 -1.18 -3.60
N LEU A 32 -1.20 -1.97 -3.47
CA LEU A 32 -1.27 -3.39 -3.80
C LEU A 32 -2.54 -3.71 -4.57
N PHE A 33 -2.45 -4.63 -5.52
CA PHE A 33 -3.57 -5.24 -6.22
C PHE A 33 -3.66 -6.72 -5.85
N VAL A 34 -4.85 -7.18 -5.53
CA VAL A 34 -5.15 -8.58 -5.24
C VAL A 34 -6.20 -9.07 -6.21
N THR A 35 -5.82 -10.07 -7.00
CA THR A 35 -6.65 -10.66 -8.04
C THR A 35 -6.71 -12.17 -7.87
N ARG A 36 -7.82 -12.77 -8.30
CA ARG A 36 -7.96 -14.22 -8.33
C ARG A 36 -7.47 -14.75 -9.67
N THR A 37 -6.48 -15.62 -9.64
CA THR A 37 -5.92 -16.28 -10.82
C THR A 37 -6.30 -17.76 -10.83
N LYS A 38 -6.03 -18.48 -11.93
CA LYS A 38 -6.26 -19.93 -12.02
C LYS A 38 -5.39 -20.73 -11.04
N ALA A 39 -4.24 -20.19 -10.63
CA ALA A 39 -3.28 -20.84 -9.74
C ALA A 39 -3.44 -20.42 -8.26
N GLY A 40 -4.44 -19.58 -7.94
CA GLY A 40 -4.66 -19.03 -6.60
C GLY A 40 -4.69 -17.51 -6.59
N TRP A 41 -4.31 -16.90 -5.47
CA TRP A 41 -4.30 -15.45 -5.31
C TRP A 41 -3.05 -14.82 -5.92
N GLY A 42 -3.24 -13.90 -6.87
CA GLY A 42 -2.20 -13.05 -7.44
C GLY A 42 -2.11 -11.73 -6.67
N ILE A 43 -0.91 -11.37 -6.22
CA ILE A 43 -0.65 -10.16 -5.43
C ILE A 43 0.47 -9.38 -6.09
N GLU A 44 0.17 -8.16 -6.49
CA GLU A 44 1.09 -7.29 -7.22
C GLU A 44 1.19 -5.92 -6.55
N LEU A 45 2.39 -5.34 -6.55
CA LEU A 45 2.60 -3.98 -6.08
C LEU A 45 2.28 -2.99 -7.19
N ASN A 46 1.71 -1.85 -6.81
CA ASN A 46 1.53 -0.73 -7.72
C ASN A 46 2.88 -0.08 -8.02
N THR A 47 3.45 -0.37 -9.18
CA THR A 47 4.74 0.21 -9.61
C THR A 47 4.68 1.72 -9.85
N ALA A 48 3.49 2.32 -9.97
CA ALA A 48 3.32 3.77 -10.11
C ALA A 48 3.54 4.52 -8.78
N THR A 49 3.32 3.86 -7.63
CA THR A 49 3.57 4.48 -6.32
C THR A 49 4.98 4.21 -5.79
N LEU A 50 5.74 3.33 -6.46
CA LEU A 50 7.07 2.94 -6.03
C LEU A 50 8.13 3.94 -6.52
N PRO A 51 9.00 4.46 -5.63
CA PRO A 51 10.10 5.33 -6.03
C PRO A 51 11.10 4.54 -6.88
N ARG A 52 11.41 5.05 -8.07
CA ARG A 52 12.44 4.48 -8.95
C ARG A 52 13.78 5.13 -8.64
N VAL A 53 14.71 4.37 -8.06
CA VAL A 53 16.09 4.83 -7.82
C VAL A 53 16.96 4.39 -8.98
N LEU A 54 17.58 5.35 -9.66
CA LEU A 54 18.52 5.12 -10.75
C LEU A 54 19.90 5.64 -10.33
N VAL A 55 20.90 4.75 -10.35
CA VAL A 55 22.30 5.14 -10.10
C VAL A 55 22.97 5.42 -11.42
N ASN A 56 23.46 6.66 -11.62
CA ASN A 56 24.21 7.02 -12.81
C ASN A 56 25.62 6.39 -12.78
N ARG A 57 25.71 5.16 -13.29
CA ARG A 57 26.96 4.40 -13.35
C ARG A 57 27.98 5.02 -14.29
N ARG A 58 27.54 5.69 -15.36
CA ARG A 58 28.43 6.35 -16.32
C ARG A 58 29.19 7.49 -15.64
N TYR A 59 28.46 8.37 -14.95
CA TYR A 59 29.05 9.46 -14.19
C TYR A 59 30.01 8.97 -13.10
N TYR A 60 29.65 7.88 -12.42
CA TYR A 60 30.57 7.24 -11.46
C TYR A 60 31.88 6.79 -12.12
N GLN A 61 31.84 6.18 -13.30
CA GLN A 61 33.06 5.73 -14.00
C GLN A 61 33.88 6.92 -14.51
N GLU A 62 33.23 7.95 -15.06
CA GLU A 62 33.90 9.18 -15.50
C GLU A 62 34.68 9.84 -14.35
N LEU A 63 34.04 9.97 -13.18
CA LEU A 63 34.71 10.48 -11.98
C LEU A 63 35.83 9.55 -11.52
N ARG A 64 35.58 8.25 -11.43
CA ARG A 64 36.57 7.26 -10.96
C ARG A 64 37.87 7.27 -11.78
N HIS A 65 37.80 7.58 -13.06
CA HIS A 65 38.96 7.65 -13.96
C HIS A 65 39.54 9.06 -14.12
N GLY A 66 38.91 10.10 -13.56
CA GLY A 66 39.41 11.46 -13.56
C GLY A 66 40.53 11.72 -12.54
N PRO A 67 41.12 12.93 -12.53
CA PRO A 67 42.08 13.34 -11.52
C PRO A 67 41.40 13.43 -10.14
N GLN A 68 41.81 12.60 -9.18
CA GLN A 68 41.23 12.57 -7.83
C GLN A 68 42.31 12.39 -6.76
N ASP A 69 42.12 13.06 -5.61
CA ASP A 69 42.89 12.78 -4.40
C ASP A 69 42.38 11.51 -3.68
N LYS A 70 43.17 11.00 -2.72
CA LYS A 70 42.79 9.79 -1.96
C LYS A 70 41.47 9.95 -1.20
N GLY A 71 41.16 11.16 -0.72
CA GLY A 71 39.91 11.46 -0.01
C GLY A 71 38.70 11.43 -0.95
N SER A 72 38.78 12.09 -2.11
CA SER A 72 37.73 12.06 -3.12
C SER A 72 37.40 10.65 -3.62
N LYS A 73 38.43 9.80 -3.80
CA LYS A 73 38.22 8.39 -4.20
C LYS A 73 37.46 7.58 -3.14
N ALA A 74 37.79 7.78 -1.87
CA ALA A 74 37.10 7.10 -0.76
C ALA A 74 35.64 7.57 -0.64
N TRP A 75 35.42 8.88 -0.74
CA TRP A 75 34.08 9.48 -0.73
C TRP A 75 33.21 8.96 -1.87
N LEU A 76 33.74 8.88 -3.10
CA LEU A 76 33.01 8.38 -4.26
C LEU A 76 32.60 6.91 -4.08
N ALA A 77 33.47 6.09 -3.49
CA ALA A 77 33.16 4.69 -3.17
C ALA A 77 32.04 4.58 -2.12
N ASP A 78 32.05 5.44 -1.10
CA ASP A 78 31.00 5.49 -0.07
C ASP A 78 29.64 5.90 -0.66
N CYS A 79 29.61 6.92 -1.53
CA CYS A 79 28.38 7.30 -2.23
C CYS A 79 27.77 6.15 -3.04
N LEU A 80 28.59 5.35 -3.73
CA LEU A 80 28.12 4.18 -4.46
C LEU A 80 27.62 3.08 -3.51
N ALA A 81 28.31 2.86 -2.38
CA ALA A 81 27.88 1.91 -1.36
C ALA A 81 26.52 2.29 -0.77
N ASN A 82 26.34 3.57 -0.42
CA ASN A 82 25.08 4.13 0.08
C ASN A 82 23.94 4.00 -0.93
N ALA A 83 24.21 4.28 -2.21
CA ALA A 83 23.23 4.10 -3.28
C ALA A 83 22.81 2.62 -3.43
N ASN A 84 23.76 1.70 -3.40
CA ASN A 84 23.50 0.26 -3.45
C ASN A 84 22.71 -0.23 -2.23
N TRP A 85 23.06 0.27 -1.03
CA TRP A 85 22.32 -0.03 0.20
C TRP A 85 20.87 0.44 0.10
N LEU A 86 20.62 1.66 -0.39
CA LEU A 86 19.28 2.21 -0.57
C LEU A 86 18.44 1.36 -1.53
N MET A 87 19.00 0.95 -2.68
CA MET A 87 18.31 0.07 -3.63
C MET A 87 17.93 -1.27 -2.99
N LYS A 88 18.85 -1.88 -2.23
CA LYS A 88 18.57 -3.14 -1.51
C LYS A 88 17.50 -2.95 -0.43
N ALA A 89 17.55 -1.85 0.32
CA ALA A 89 16.56 -1.56 1.35
C ALA A 89 15.15 -1.37 0.77
N LEU A 90 15.03 -0.72 -0.40
CA LEU A 90 13.77 -0.56 -1.11
C LEU A 90 13.21 -1.91 -1.61
N ASP A 91 14.04 -2.75 -2.23
CA ASP A 91 13.65 -4.10 -2.66
C ASP A 91 13.20 -4.96 -1.47
N GLN A 92 13.96 -4.92 -0.35
CA GLN A 92 13.60 -5.65 0.85
C GLN A 92 12.25 -5.18 1.44
N ARG A 93 11.97 -3.87 1.41
CA ARG A 93 10.69 -3.32 1.83
C ARG A 93 9.56 -3.84 0.94
N GLN A 94 9.74 -3.83 -0.38
CA GLN A 94 8.75 -4.33 -1.34
C GLN A 94 8.44 -5.81 -1.09
N ARG A 95 9.46 -6.65 -0.95
CA ARG A 95 9.31 -8.08 -0.63
C ARG A 95 8.56 -8.29 0.68
N THR A 96 8.87 -7.49 1.69
CA THR A 96 8.20 -7.56 2.99
C THR A 96 6.72 -7.23 2.88
N ILE A 97 6.36 -6.17 2.15
CA ILE A 97 4.96 -5.80 1.91
C ILE A 97 4.21 -6.95 1.22
N ILE A 98 4.80 -7.53 0.16
CA ILE A 98 4.19 -8.67 -0.55
C ILE A 98 4.00 -9.86 0.38
N ARG A 99 5.00 -10.23 1.19
CA ARG A 99 4.90 -11.35 2.14
C ARG A 99 3.79 -11.13 3.17
N VAL A 100 3.70 -9.94 3.74
CA VAL A 100 2.63 -9.58 4.70
C VAL A 100 1.26 -9.62 4.02
N ALA A 101 1.12 -9.02 2.84
CA ALA A 101 -0.14 -9.03 2.09
C ALA A 101 -0.56 -10.45 1.70
N THR A 102 0.38 -11.30 1.30
CA THR A 102 0.13 -12.71 0.96
C THR A 102 -0.42 -13.48 2.14
N GLU A 103 0.17 -13.31 3.32
CA GLU A 103 -0.31 -13.98 4.52
C GLU A 103 -1.69 -13.47 4.95
N ILE A 104 -1.96 -12.16 4.82
CA ILE A 104 -3.29 -11.59 5.08
C ILE A 104 -4.33 -12.21 4.13
N VAL A 105 -4.06 -12.25 2.83
CA VAL A 105 -4.99 -12.81 1.83
C VAL A 105 -5.26 -14.28 2.09
N LYS A 106 -4.23 -15.05 2.45
CA LYS A 106 -4.35 -16.47 2.79
C LYS A 106 -5.24 -16.69 4.02
N GLN A 107 -5.04 -15.94 5.10
CA GLN A 107 -5.83 -16.09 6.34
C GLN A 107 -7.27 -15.57 6.15
N GLN A 108 -7.46 -14.58 5.28
CA GLN A 108 -8.74 -13.91 5.01
C GLN A 108 -9.38 -14.36 3.69
N GLU A 109 -9.06 -15.54 3.18
CA GLU A 109 -9.58 -16.02 1.89
C GLU A 109 -11.12 -15.93 1.80
N ALA A 110 -11.82 -16.29 2.88
CA ALA A 110 -13.27 -16.23 2.96
C ALA A 110 -13.83 -14.81 2.74
N PHE A 111 -13.11 -13.76 3.17
CA PHE A 111 -13.46 -12.38 2.89
C PHE A 111 -13.34 -12.07 1.39
N PHE A 112 -12.24 -12.48 0.75
CA PHE A 112 -12.03 -12.18 -0.66
C PHE A 112 -13.01 -12.92 -1.58
N LEU A 113 -13.50 -14.09 -1.14
CA LEU A 113 -14.51 -14.86 -1.87
C LEU A 113 -15.95 -14.39 -1.59
N HIS A 114 -16.33 -14.25 -0.33
CA HIS A 114 -17.74 -14.10 0.08
C HIS A 114 -18.04 -12.71 0.66
N GLY A 115 -17.05 -12.04 1.25
CA GLY A 115 -17.12 -10.62 1.60
C GLY A 115 -16.90 -10.29 3.05
N VAL A 116 -17.24 -9.04 3.41
CA VAL A 116 -17.07 -8.48 4.76
C VAL A 116 -17.74 -9.36 5.83
N ALA A 117 -18.88 -9.97 5.52
CA ALA A 117 -19.60 -10.87 6.44
C ALA A 117 -18.79 -12.14 6.82
N HIS A 118 -17.79 -12.49 6.02
CA HIS A 118 -16.93 -13.67 6.23
C HIS A 118 -15.51 -13.29 6.66
N LEU A 119 -15.32 -12.07 7.18
CA LEU A 119 -14.07 -11.63 7.76
C LEU A 119 -13.76 -12.44 9.03
N ARG A 120 -12.57 -13.03 9.09
CA ARG A 120 -12.13 -13.85 10.24
C ARG A 120 -11.31 -13.00 11.23
N PRO A 121 -11.34 -13.29 12.53
CA PRO A 121 -10.42 -12.67 13.48
C PRO A 121 -8.95 -12.91 13.08
N LEU A 122 -8.17 -11.84 13.00
CA LEU A 122 -6.75 -11.90 12.65
C LEU A 122 -5.97 -10.88 13.48
N THR A 123 -4.95 -11.35 14.18
CA THR A 123 -4.06 -10.51 15.00
C THR A 123 -2.74 -10.26 14.28
N LEU A 124 -2.09 -9.15 14.62
CA LEU A 124 -0.75 -8.83 14.09
C LEU A 124 0.26 -9.91 14.47
N ALA A 125 0.19 -10.43 15.71
CA ALA A 125 1.04 -11.51 16.21
C ALA A 125 0.97 -12.77 15.33
N ARG A 126 -0.23 -13.20 14.92
CA ARG A 126 -0.42 -14.39 14.08
C ARG A 126 0.22 -14.24 12.70
N VAL A 127 0.09 -13.07 12.08
CA VAL A 127 0.75 -12.79 10.79
C VAL A 127 2.26 -12.70 10.98
N ALA A 128 2.73 -12.06 12.06
CA ALA A 128 4.14 -11.90 12.38
C ALA A 128 4.85 -13.26 12.59
N GLU A 129 4.21 -14.18 13.33
CA GLU A 129 4.68 -15.55 13.56
C GLU A 129 4.78 -16.33 12.23
N ALA A 130 3.73 -16.29 11.41
CA ALA A 130 3.68 -17.03 10.14
C ALA A 130 4.78 -16.61 9.15
N ILE A 131 5.19 -15.34 9.14
CA ILE A 131 6.23 -14.82 8.25
C ILE A 131 7.63 -14.75 8.89
N GLY A 132 7.75 -15.07 10.18
CA GLY A 132 9.00 -14.98 10.94
C GLY A 132 9.50 -13.55 11.15
N MET A 133 8.58 -12.60 11.39
CA MET A 133 8.90 -11.19 11.67
C MET A 133 8.37 -10.74 13.02
N HIS A 134 8.82 -9.58 13.49
CA HIS A 134 8.29 -8.97 14.71
C HIS A 134 6.96 -8.26 14.44
N GLU A 135 6.06 -8.25 15.43
CA GLU A 135 4.75 -7.61 15.35
C GLU A 135 4.84 -6.13 14.96
N SER A 136 5.81 -5.41 15.55
CA SER A 136 6.06 -4.00 15.23
C SER A 136 6.43 -3.77 13.77
N THR A 137 7.11 -4.71 13.12
CA THR A 137 7.43 -4.65 11.69
C THR A 137 6.16 -4.79 10.86
N VAL A 138 5.29 -5.75 11.18
CA VAL A 138 4.00 -5.94 10.49
C VAL A 138 3.12 -4.70 10.65
N SER A 139 2.99 -4.18 11.88
CA SER A 139 2.20 -2.97 12.16
C SER A 139 2.69 -1.76 11.36
N ARG A 140 4.01 -1.56 11.25
CA ARG A 140 4.59 -0.47 10.44
C ARG A 140 4.33 -0.68 8.95
N VAL A 141 4.45 -1.91 8.46
CA VAL A 141 4.26 -2.26 7.05
C VAL A 141 2.81 -2.10 6.63
N THR A 142 1.83 -2.40 7.49
CA THR A 142 0.41 -2.31 7.15
C THR A 142 -0.18 -0.90 7.32
N SER A 143 0.51 -0.02 8.06
CA SER A 143 0.05 1.36 8.30
C SER A 143 0.08 2.20 7.02
N ASN A 144 -1.02 2.91 6.73
CA ASN A 144 -1.13 3.79 5.56
C ASN A 144 -0.81 3.05 4.24
N LYS A 145 -1.22 1.79 4.14
CA LYS A 145 -1.10 0.97 2.93
C LYS A 145 -2.46 0.46 2.52
N TYR A 146 -2.76 0.64 1.24
CA TYR A 146 -4.05 0.27 0.69
C TYR A 146 -3.93 -0.85 -0.33
N LEU A 147 -4.91 -1.73 -0.28
CA LEU A 147 -5.07 -2.88 -1.13
C LEU A 147 -6.34 -2.71 -1.95
N SER A 148 -6.24 -2.91 -3.26
CA SER A 148 -7.37 -2.98 -4.17
C SER A 148 -7.64 -4.44 -4.51
N CYS A 149 -8.90 -4.84 -4.41
CA CYS A 149 -9.37 -6.16 -4.84
C CYS A 149 -10.71 -6.02 -5.58
N ALA A 150 -11.26 -7.15 -6.06
CA ALA A 150 -12.53 -7.19 -6.77
C ALA A 150 -13.72 -6.59 -5.99
N ARG A 151 -13.59 -6.43 -4.67
CA ARG A 151 -14.62 -5.87 -3.78
C ARG A 151 -14.45 -4.39 -3.45
N GLY A 152 -13.34 -3.77 -3.88
CA GLY A 152 -13.04 -2.36 -3.60
C GLY A 152 -11.64 -2.14 -3.04
N LEU A 153 -11.47 -0.97 -2.42
CA LEU A 153 -10.23 -0.52 -1.81
C LEU A 153 -10.31 -0.62 -0.28
N PHE A 154 -9.33 -1.26 0.35
CA PHE A 154 -9.25 -1.48 1.78
C PHE A 154 -7.87 -1.13 2.32
N GLU A 155 -7.80 -0.53 3.51
CA GLU A 155 -6.53 -0.41 4.23
C GLU A 155 -6.09 -1.81 4.70
N LEU A 156 -4.79 -2.13 4.67
CA LEU A 156 -4.30 -3.41 5.19
C LEU A 156 -4.66 -3.60 6.68
N LYS A 157 -4.75 -2.52 7.45
CA LYS A 157 -5.18 -2.57 8.86
C LYS A 157 -6.60 -3.07 9.07
N PHE A 158 -7.49 -2.89 8.09
CA PHE A 158 -8.89 -3.32 8.16
C PHE A 158 -9.03 -4.81 8.45
N PHE A 159 -8.09 -5.62 7.96
CA PHE A 159 -8.09 -7.07 8.14
C PHE A 159 -7.71 -7.53 9.54
N PHE A 160 -7.19 -6.64 10.38
CA PHE A 160 -6.80 -6.96 11.76
C PHE A 160 -7.93 -6.58 12.71
N THR A 161 -8.78 -7.55 13.01
CA THR A 161 -9.86 -7.39 13.97
C THR A 161 -9.45 -8.01 15.30
N ARG A 162 -9.74 -7.29 16.40
CA ARG A 162 -9.69 -7.89 17.73
C ARG A 162 -10.89 -8.81 17.86
N GLY A 163 -10.69 -10.10 17.61
CA GLY A 163 -11.66 -11.10 18.06
C GLY A 163 -11.68 -11.06 19.58
N ILE A 164 -12.81 -10.67 20.16
CA ILE A 164 -13.10 -11.10 21.53
C ILE A 164 -13.45 -12.59 21.36
N ALA A 165 -12.52 -13.45 21.75
CA ALA A 165 -12.78 -14.88 21.87
C ALA A 165 -13.65 -15.14 23.11
#